data_AF-A0A921FM00-F1
#
_entry.id   AF-A0A921FM00-F1
#
_cell.length_a   1.000
_cell.length_b   1.000
_cell.length_c   1.000
_cell.angle_alpha   90.00
_cell.angle_beta   90.00
_cell.angle_gamma   90.00
#
_symmetry.space_group_name_H-M   'P 1'
#
loop_
_entity.id
_entity.type
_entity.pdbx_description
1 polymer ?
#
loop_
_entity_poly.entity_id
_entity_poly.type
_entity_poly.pdbx_seq_one_letter_code
_entity_poly.pdbx_strand_id
1 'polypeptide(L)' 'LCKRCNQRKENRGWTYTGTPDELIVTTPTGHSYSVGTRPPLAEIKHWNSDPPPLGAIDIAWATAA' A
#
# COMPACT_ATOMS: atom_id res chain seq x y z
N LEU A 1 -2.99 -18.51 15.33
CA LEU A 1 -3.58 -18.36 13.96
C LEU A 1 -3.56 -19.73 13.27
N CYS A 2 -4.66 -20.15 12.64
CA CYS A 2 -4.83 -21.53 12.15
C CYS A 2 -4.25 -21.76 10.73
N LYS A 3 -3.95 -23.02 10.36
CA LYS A 3 -3.45 -23.38 9.01
C LYS A 3 -4.35 -22.84 7.91
N ARG A 4 -5.67 -23.10 7.99
CA ARG A 4 -6.67 -22.57 7.03
C ARG A 4 -6.68 -21.04 6.96
N CYS A 5 -6.45 -20.38 8.09
CA CYS A 5 -6.43 -18.94 8.22
C CYS A 5 -5.19 -18.34 7.54
N ASN A 6 -4.03 -19.01 7.63
CA ASN A 6 -2.83 -18.63 6.89
C ASN A 6 -3.03 -18.79 5.38
N GLN A 7 -3.59 -19.92 4.95
CA GLN A 7 -3.86 -20.20 3.54
C GLN A 7 -4.72 -19.12 2.85
N ARG A 8 -5.74 -18.65 3.57
CA ARG A 8 -6.63 -17.60 3.07
C ARG A 8 -5.94 -16.24 2.93
N LYS A 9 -4.92 -15.98 3.75
CA LYS A 9 -4.14 -14.73 3.69
C LYS A 9 -3.04 -14.77 2.64
N GLU A 10 -2.51 -15.95 2.34
CA GLU A 10 -1.44 -16.14 1.37
C GLU A 10 -1.88 -15.97 -0.09
N ASN A 11 -3.19 -15.86 -0.39
CA ASN A 11 -3.71 -15.71 -1.76
C ASN A 11 -3.04 -16.66 -2.76
N ARG A 12 -3.02 -17.96 -2.44
CA ARG A 12 -2.30 -18.95 -3.25
C ARG A 12 -2.81 -19.01 -4.69
N GLY A 13 -1.87 -19.09 -5.62
CA GLY A 13 -2.14 -19.14 -7.06
C GLY A 13 -2.40 -17.77 -7.69
N TRP A 14 -2.38 -16.69 -6.90
CA TRP A 14 -2.41 -15.34 -7.44
C TRP A 14 -1.03 -14.97 -7.96
N THR A 15 -0.98 -14.21 -9.04
CA THR A 15 0.28 -13.69 -9.58
C THR A 15 0.25 -12.16 -9.54
N TYR A 16 1.44 -11.57 -9.36
CA TYR A 16 1.62 -10.14 -9.14
C TYR A 16 2.71 -9.63 -10.07
N THR A 17 2.43 -8.57 -10.81
CA THR A 17 3.44 -7.83 -11.58
C THR A 17 3.37 -6.37 -11.15
N GLY A 18 4.47 -5.85 -10.61
CA GLY A 18 4.54 -4.49 -10.10
C GLY A 18 5.60 -3.66 -10.83
N THR A 19 5.23 -2.44 -11.17
CA THR A 19 6.13 -1.35 -11.57
C THR A 19 5.98 -0.20 -10.57
N PRO A 20 6.85 0.84 -10.60
CA PRO A 20 6.64 2.03 -9.77
C PRO A 20 5.27 2.69 -9.98
N ASP A 21 4.69 2.56 -11.17
CA ASP A 21 3.47 3.25 -11.57
C ASP A 21 2.20 2.38 -11.45
N GLU A 22 2.33 1.06 -11.38
CA GLU A 22 1.18 0.16 -11.41
C GLU A 22 1.46 -1.18 -10.73
N LEU A 23 0.45 -1.71 -10.03
CA LEU A 23 0.35 -3.09 -9.61
C LEU A 23 -0.74 -3.81 -10.42
N ILE A 24 -0.36 -4.92 -11.07
CA ILE A 24 -1.27 -5.85 -11.73
C ILE A 24 -1.36 -7.13 -10.91
N VAL A 25 -2.58 -7.58 -10.65
CA VAL A 25 -2.90 -8.78 -9.88
C VAL A 25 -3.77 -9.70 -10.72
N THR A 26 -3.33 -10.94 -10.94
CA THR A 26 -4.11 -11.95 -11.65
C THR A 26 -4.54 -13.06 -10.71
N THR A 27 -5.84 -13.35 -10.66
CA THR A 27 -6.43 -14.41 -9.85
C THR A 27 -6.16 -15.79 -10.46
N PRO A 28 -6.29 -16.87 -9.68
CA PRO A 28 -6.17 -18.24 -10.21
C PRO A 28 -7.18 -18.57 -11.31
N THR A 29 -8.30 -17.84 -11.36
CA THR A 29 -9.33 -18.00 -12.40
C THR A 29 -9.05 -17.16 -13.66
N GLY A 30 -7.93 -16.44 -13.70
CA GLY A 30 -7.49 -15.65 -14.84
C GLY A 30 -8.02 -14.21 -14.88
N HIS A 31 -8.77 -13.75 -13.87
CA HIS A 31 -9.18 -12.35 -13.80
C HIS A 31 -7.99 -11.48 -13.44
N SER A 32 -7.83 -10.35 -14.13
CA SER A 32 -6.77 -9.40 -13.84
C SER A 32 -7.35 -8.08 -13.38
N TYR A 33 -6.75 -7.54 -12.31
CA TYR A 33 -7.08 -6.24 -11.73
C TYR A 33 -5.81 -5.41 -11.71
N SER A 34 -5.91 -4.12 -12.00
CA SER A 34 -4.78 -3.22 -11.88
C SER A 34 -5.09 -2.00 -11.02
N VAL A 35 -4.05 -1.50 -10.35
CA VAL A 35 -4.11 -0.32 -9.51
C VAL A 35 -2.89 0.53 -9.84
N GLY A 36 -3.14 1.74 -10.34
CA GLY A 36 -2.09 2.74 -10.52
C GLY A 36 -1.58 3.25 -9.18
N THR A 37 -0.27 3.43 -9.07
CA THR A 37 0.36 4.12 -7.95
C THR A 37 -0.13 5.57 -7.94
N ARG A 38 -0.75 5.98 -6.84
CA ARG A 38 -1.13 7.37 -6.63
C ARG A 38 -0.02 8.04 -5.83
N PRO A 39 0.47 9.23 -6.23
CA PRO A 39 1.45 9.96 -5.44
C PRO A 39 0.89 10.16 -4.01
N PRO A 40 1.68 9.91 -2.96
CA PRO A 40 1.23 10.07 -1.57
C PRO A 40 0.67 11.46 -1.24
N LEU A 41 1.03 12.48 -2.05
CA LEU A 41 0.64 13.87 -1.88
C LEU A 41 -0.44 14.34 -2.86
N ALA A 42 -0.95 13.48 -3.75
CA ALA A 42 -1.91 13.88 -4.79
C ALA A 42 -3.28 14.33 -4.23
N GLU A 43 -3.59 13.97 -2.98
CA GLU A 43 -4.85 14.33 -2.31
C GLU A 43 -4.67 15.43 -1.24
N ILE A 44 -3.45 15.92 -1.04
CA ILE A 44 -3.20 17.05 -0.14
C ILE A 44 -3.55 18.34 -0.88
N LYS A 45 -4.79 18.81 -0.74
CA LYS A 45 -5.24 20.09 -1.30
C LYS A 45 -4.56 21.31 -0.66
N HIS A 46 -4.00 21.16 0.55
CA HIS A 46 -3.38 22.25 1.31
C HIS A 46 -2.16 21.73 2.07
N TRP A 47 -0.99 21.85 1.47
CA TRP A 47 0.28 21.56 2.15
C TRP A 47 0.62 22.62 3.23
N ASN A 48 0.03 23.82 3.13
CA ASN A 48 0.38 24.99 3.95
C ASN A 48 -0.85 25.78 4.43
N SER A 49 -1.90 25.15 4.98
CA SER A 49 -2.96 25.94 5.64
C SER A 49 -2.61 26.34 7.07
N ASP A 50 -1.57 25.76 7.65
CA ASP A 50 -0.70 26.28 8.72
C ASP A 50 0.41 25.22 8.91
N PRO A 51 1.67 25.58 9.24
CA PRO A 51 2.66 24.56 9.59
C PRO A 51 2.12 23.77 10.80
N PRO A 52 2.12 22.43 10.78
CA PRO A 52 1.83 21.67 11.99
C PRO A 52 2.85 22.11 13.05
N PRO A 53 2.44 22.35 14.31
CA PRO A 53 3.37 22.75 15.36
C PRO A 53 4.53 21.75 15.40
N LEU A 54 5.76 22.27 15.45
CA LEU A 54 6.98 21.47 15.53
C LEU A 54 6.82 20.50 16.71
N GLY A 55 6.63 19.21 16.39
CA GLY A 55 6.31 18.17 17.37
C GLY A 55 5.13 17.25 17.00
N ALA A 56 4.36 17.55 15.96
CA ALA A 56 3.17 16.75 15.58
C ALA A 56 3.40 15.67 14.51
N ILE A 57 4.60 15.58 13.91
CA ILE A 57 4.92 14.53 12.93
C ILE A 57 5.73 13.44 13.63
N ASP A 58 5.05 12.48 14.22
CA ASP A 58 5.66 11.22 14.66
C ASP A 58 5.81 10.30 13.45
N ILE A 59 6.97 10.37 12.80
CA ILE A 59 7.36 9.41 11.79
C ILE A 59 7.90 8.16 12.52
N ALA A 60 6.97 7.32 12.99
CA ALA A 60 7.25 6.15 13.82
C ALA A 60 8.20 5.09 13.21
N TRP A 61 8.64 5.23 11.95
CA TRP A 61 9.63 4.33 11.34
C TRP A 61 11.09 4.80 11.51
N ALA A 62 11.32 6.05 11.92
CA ALA A 62 12.67 6.64 11.95
C ALA A 62 13.48 6.31 13.24
N THR A 63 12.88 5.65 14.23
CA THR A 63 13.52 5.33 15.52
C THR A 63 13.88 3.86 15.71
N ALA A 64 13.70 3.02 14.69
CA ALA A 64 14.18 1.64 14.71
C ALA A 64 15.63 1.57 14.18
N ALA A 65 16.59 1.92 15.04
CA ALA A 65 18.02 1.63 14.86
C ALA A 65 18.60 1.10 16.18
#